data_AF-A0A3D3KRS4-F1
#
_entry.id   AF-A0A3D3KRS4-F1
#
_cell.length_a   1.000
_cell.length_b   1.000
_cell.length_c   1.000
_cell.angle_alpha   90.00
_cell.angle_beta   90.00
_cell.angle_gamma   90.00
#
_symmetry.space_group_name_H-M   'P 1'
#
loop_
_entity.id
_entity.type
_entity.pdbx_description
1 polymer ?
#
loop_
_entity_poly.entity_id
_entity_poly.type
_entity_poly.pdbx_seq_one_letter_code
_entity_poly.pdbx_strand_id
1 'polypeptide(L)'
;MTTHDLPAALAEIVDDFQALTEPERLQLLLEFSRELPELPDRLKDHPELLEQVVECQSPLFLTIETEKNDAVRLYFKAPPEAPTTRGFAGVLHEGLDGLSAAEILAVPDDMPELLGLTRAITPLRMRGMTAMLGRIKRKVAATSRLQS
;
A
#
# COMPACT_ATOMS: atom_id res chain seq x y z
N MET A 1 -21.33 -0.98 -1.46
CA MET A 1 -20.21 -0.50 -0.64
C MET A 1 -19.97 0.92 -1.06
N THR A 2 -20.16 1.88 -0.16
CA THR A 2 -20.03 3.31 -0.48
C THR A 2 -18.56 3.72 -0.33
N THR A 3 -17.96 4.23 -1.39
CA THR A 3 -16.60 4.82 -1.47
C THR A 3 -16.39 6.05 -0.53
N HIS A 4 -17.39 6.40 0.29
CA HIS A 4 -17.42 7.62 1.10
C HIS A 4 -16.40 7.68 2.25
N ASP A 5 -15.73 6.57 2.57
CA ASP A 5 -14.77 6.49 3.68
C ASP A 5 -13.30 6.40 3.22
N LEU A 6 -13.04 6.52 1.92
CA LEU A 6 -11.68 6.50 1.37
C LEU A 6 -11.11 7.92 1.21
N PRO A 7 -9.81 8.13 1.49
CA PRO A 7 -9.09 9.32 1.04
C PRO A 7 -9.25 9.52 -0.47
N ALA A 8 -9.26 10.78 -0.94
CA ALA A 8 -9.57 11.12 -2.33
C ALA A 8 -8.71 10.34 -3.34
N ALA A 9 -7.39 10.30 -3.15
CA ALA A 9 -6.48 9.57 -4.02
C ALA A 9 -6.80 8.07 -4.08
N LEU A 10 -7.12 7.45 -2.93
CA LEU A 10 -7.44 6.03 -2.88
C LEU A 10 -8.82 5.72 -3.46
N ALA A 11 -9.78 6.63 -3.31
CA ALA A 11 -11.09 6.56 -3.95
C ALA A 11 -10.96 6.60 -5.49
N GLU A 12 -10.16 7.53 -6.02
CA GLU A 12 -9.89 7.64 -7.45
C GLU A 12 -9.25 6.36 -8.00
N ILE A 13 -8.23 5.81 -7.31
CA ILE A 13 -7.63 4.53 -7.71
C ILE A 13 -8.67 3.41 -7.73
N VAL A 14 -9.51 3.30 -6.70
CA VAL A 14 -10.57 2.27 -6.65
C VAL A 14 -11.55 2.42 -7.82
N ASP A 15 -11.98 3.65 -8.11
CA ASP A 15 -12.90 3.94 -9.22
C ASP A 15 -12.27 3.58 -10.58
N ASP A 16 -10.98 3.89 -10.78
CA ASP A 16 -10.22 3.51 -11.98
C ASP A 16 -10.17 1.99 -12.16
N PHE A 17 -9.82 1.24 -11.12
CA PHE A 17 -9.85 -0.22 -11.17
C PHE A 17 -11.25 -0.75 -11.48
N GLN A 18 -12.30 -0.17 -10.89
CA GLN A 18 -13.67 -0.64 -11.08
C GLN A 18 -14.21 -0.34 -12.48
N ALA A 19 -13.75 0.72 -13.14
CA ALA A 19 -14.11 1.07 -14.50
C ALA A 19 -13.53 0.11 -15.57
N LEU A 20 -12.51 -0.67 -15.21
CA LEU A 20 -11.78 -1.55 -16.11
C LEU A 20 -12.29 -3.01 -16.12
N THR A 21 -12.06 -3.70 -17.24
CA THR A 21 -12.23 -5.15 -17.34
C THR A 21 -11.12 -5.90 -16.57
N GLU A 22 -11.31 -7.20 -16.30
CA GLU A 22 -10.31 -7.99 -15.53
C GLU A 22 -8.89 -7.98 -16.13
N PRO A 23 -8.67 -8.12 -17.46
CA PRO A 23 -7.33 -8.02 -18.03
C PRO A 23 -6.72 -6.61 -17.89
N GLU A 24 -7.54 -5.58 -18.05
CA GLU A 24 -7.11 -4.18 -17.92
C GLU A 24 -6.74 -3.84 -16.47
N ARG A 25 -7.45 -4.38 -15.47
CA ARG A 25 -7.08 -4.24 -14.05
C ARG A 25 -5.69 -4.81 -13.77
N LEU A 26 -5.36 -5.95 -14.35
CA LEU A 26 -4.01 -6.51 -14.21
C LEU A 26 -2.96 -5.60 -14.86
N GLN A 27 -3.28 -5.01 -16.01
CA GLN A 27 -2.40 -4.06 -16.69
C GLN A 27 -2.18 -2.79 -15.86
N LEU A 28 -3.24 -2.21 -15.30
CA LEU A 28 -3.14 -1.07 -14.38
C LEU A 28 -2.32 -1.42 -13.13
N LEU A 29 -2.49 -2.61 -12.56
CA LEU A 29 -1.66 -3.05 -11.44
C LEU A 29 -0.17 -3.15 -11.80
N LEU A 30 0.15 -3.54 -13.04
CA LEU A 30 1.54 -3.54 -13.53
C LEU A 30 2.09 -2.13 -13.69
N GLU A 31 1.26 -1.14 -13.97
CA GLU A 31 1.65 0.28 -14.04
C GLU A 31 2.04 0.78 -12.65
N PHE A 32 1.19 0.58 -11.63
CA PHE A 32 1.54 0.84 -10.23
C PHE A 32 2.82 0.12 -9.78
N SER A 33 3.06 -1.10 -10.28
CA SER A 33 4.30 -1.82 -9.98
C SER A 33 5.54 -1.12 -10.53
N ARG A 34 5.44 -0.47 -11.69
CA ARG A 34 6.56 0.22 -12.34
C ARG A 34 6.78 1.60 -11.74
N GLU A 35 5.73 2.24 -11.28
CA GLU A 35 5.74 3.58 -10.70
C GLU A 35 6.11 3.58 -9.21
N LEU A 36 6.09 2.42 -8.54
CA LEU A 36 6.53 2.32 -7.14
C LEU A 36 7.92 2.96 -6.97
N PRO A 37 8.04 4.05 -6.17
CA PRO A 37 9.30 4.75 -6.00
C PRO A 37 10.39 3.87 -5.42
N GLU A 38 11.64 4.17 -5.80
CA GLU A 38 12.79 3.57 -5.15
C GLU A 38 12.95 4.08 -3.72
N LEU A 39 13.53 3.24 -2.85
CA LEU A 39 13.96 3.68 -1.53
C LEU A 39 14.99 4.81 -1.64
N PRO A 40 14.97 5.80 -0.74
CA PRO A 40 16.07 6.74 -0.59
C PRO A 40 17.33 5.99 -0.11
N ASP A 41 18.51 6.50 -0.46
CA ASP A 41 19.80 5.81 -0.21
C ASP A 41 19.98 5.42 1.27
N ARG A 42 19.59 6.30 2.20
CA ARG A 42 19.62 6.05 3.66
C ARG A 42 18.78 4.85 4.12
N LEU A 43 17.81 4.39 3.33
CA LEU A 43 17.02 3.18 3.61
C LEU A 43 17.47 1.99 2.75
N LYS A 44 18.09 2.23 1.58
CA LYS A 44 18.68 1.18 0.74
C LYS A 44 19.79 0.42 1.47
N ASP A 45 20.65 1.17 2.15
CA ASP A 45 21.84 0.64 2.85
C ASP A 45 21.53 0.08 4.25
N HIS A 46 20.31 0.28 4.74
CA HIS A 46 19.88 -0.05 6.10
C HIS A 46 18.61 -0.92 6.12
N PRO A 47 18.67 -2.17 5.61
CA PRO A 47 17.51 -3.06 5.54
C PRO A 47 16.90 -3.39 6.91
N GLU A 48 17.67 -3.27 8.00
CA GLU A 48 17.21 -3.43 9.39
C GLU A 48 16.19 -2.38 9.83
N LEU A 49 16.10 -1.25 9.12
CA LEU A 49 15.08 -0.21 9.35
C LEU A 49 13.74 -0.54 8.70
N LEU A 50 13.70 -1.59 7.87
CA LEU A 50 12.51 -2.05 7.17
C LEU A 50 11.94 -3.29 7.86
N GLU A 51 10.62 -3.38 7.88
CA GLU A 51 9.90 -4.51 8.45
C GLU A 51 9.35 -5.40 7.34
N GLN A 52 9.64 -6.70 7.41
CA GLN A 52 9.12 -7.65 6.43
C GLN A 52 7.61 -7.90 6.61
N VAL A 53 6.88 -7.93 5.51
CA VAL A 53 5.49 -8.41 5.45
C VAL A 53 5.49 -9.88 5.04
N VAL A 54 5.57 -10.76 6.03
CA VAL A 54 5.73 -12.22 5.86
C VAL A 54 4.53 -12.89 5.17
N GLU A 55 3.38 -12.23 5.16
CA GLU A 55 2.16 -12.69 4.51
C GLU A 55 2.24 -12.59 2.97
N CYS A 56 3.19 -11.81 2.45
CA CYS A 56 3.46 -11.75 1.01
C CYS A 56 4.27 -12.97 0.57
N GLN A 57 3.87 -13.60 -0.53
CA GLN A 57 4.62 -14.73 -1.11
C GLN A 57 6.01 -14.31 -1.61
N SER A 58 6.13 -13.07 -2.07
CA SER A 58 7.40 -12.46 -2.47
C SER A 58 7.92 -11.60 -1.32
N PRO A 59 9.26 -11.49 -1.15
CA PRO A 59 9.82 -10.70 -0.07
C PRO A 59 9.47 -9.23 -0.23
N LEU A 60 8.60 -8.72 0.64
CA LEU A 60 8.23 -7.32 0.73
C LEU A 60 8.66 -6.78 2.09
N PHE A 61 9.30 -5.62 2.08
CA PHE A 61 9.62 -4.89 3.30
C PHE A 61 9.03 -3.48 3.22
N LEU A 62 8.60 -2.94 4.35
CA LEU A 62 8.09 -1.58 4.43
C LEU A 62 8.56 -0.88 5.70
N THR A 63 8.60 0.44 5.65
CA THR A 63 8.67 1.30 6.84
C THR A 63 7.86 2.57 6.61
N ILE A 64 7.65 3.33 7.68
CA ILE A 64 6.96 4.61 7.62
C ILE A 64 7.76 5.66 8.38
N GLU A 65 7.57 6.92 8.01
CA GLU A 65 8.08 8.06 8.78
C GLU A 65 6.99 9.12 8.91
N THR A 66 6.84 9.70 10.09
CA THR A 66 5.91 10.81 10.31
C THR A 66 6.68 12.12 10.26
N GLU A 67 6.29 13.00 9.35
CA GLU A 67 6.83 14.35 9.21
C GLU A 67 6.30 15.30 10.30
N LYS A 68 6.91 16.49 10.41
CA LYS A 68 6.53 17.48 11.44
C LYS A 68 5.11 18.03 11.27
N ASN A 69 4.55 17.93 10.08
CA ASN A 69 3.20 18.36 9.71
C ASN A 69 2.16 17.22 9.81
N ASP A 70 2.49 16.13 10.51
CA ASP A 70 1.67 14.90 10.64
C ASP A 70 1.52 14.07 9.35
N ALA A 71 2.15 14.48 8.24
CA ALA A 71 2.16 13.68 7.02
C ALA A 71 2.98 12.40 7.22
N VAL A 72 2.46 11.26 6.77
CA VAL A 72 3.13 9.96 6.85
C VAL A 72 3.74 9.63 5.49
N ARG A 73 5.05 9.36 5.49
CA ARG A 73 5.78 8.87 4.32
C ARG A 73 5.88 7.36 4.35
N LEU A 74 5.58 6.71 3.24
CA LEU A 74 5.62 5.27 3.08
C LEU A 74 6.80 4.85 2.21
N TYR A 75 7.54 3.85 2.67
CA TYR A 75 8.70 3.35 1.95
C TYR A 75 8.58 1.84 1.78
N PHE A 76 8.66 1.37 0.54
CA PHE A 76 8.55 -0.04 0.21
C PHE A 76 9.81 -0.56 -0.47
N LYS A 77 10.19 -1.79 -0.13
CA LYS A 77 11.18 -2.59 -0.86
C LYS A 77 10.49 -3.83 -1.39
N ALA A 78 10.32 -3.88 -2.71
CA ALA A 78 9.71 -4.99 -3.40
C ALA A 78 10.55 -5.36 -4.65
N PRO A 79 10.85 -6.65 -4.86
CA PRO A 79 11.62 -7.09 -6.01
C PRO A 79 10.92 -6.77 -7.34
N PRO A 80 11.66 -6.36 -8.40
CA PRO A 80 11.08 -6.12 -9.72
C PRO A 80 10.48 -7.38 -10.36
N GLU A 81 10.96 -8.57 -10.00
CA GLU A 81 10.44 -9.86 -10.48
C GLU A 81 9.09 -10.26 -9.82
N ALA A 82 8.60 -9.49 -8.84
CA ALA A 82 7.33 -9.73 -8.16
C ALA A 82 6.28 -8.64 -8.49
N PRO A 83 5.82 -8.55 -9.75
CA PRO A 83 5.02 -7.42 -10.22
C PRO A 83 3.69 -7.25 -9.47
N THR A 84 3.05 -8.35 -9.05
CA THR A 84 1.79 -8.25 -8.29
C THR A 84 2.02 -7.65 -6.90
N THR A 85 3.01 -8.15 -6.16
CA THR A 85 3.37 -7.65 -4.83
C THR A 85 3.81 -6.20 -4.90
N ARG A 86 4.60 -5.86 -5.92
CA ARG A 86 5.09 -4.51 -6.16
C ARG A 86 3.98 -3.57 -6.63
N GLY A 87 3.01 -4.05 -7.39
CA GLY A 87 1.79 -3.31 -7.77
C GLY A 87 0.91 -2.98 -6.56
N PHE A 88 0.72 -3.93 -5.63
CA PHE A 88 0.00 -3.66 -4.38
C PHE A 88 0.70 -2.60 -3.52
N ALA A 89 2.03 -2.67 -3.41
CA ALA A 89 2.80 -1.64 -2.75
C ALA A 89 2.66 -0.28 -3.47
N GLY A 90 2.64 -0.26 -4.80
CA GLY A 90 2.42 0.95 -5.60
C GLY A 90 1.06 1.59 -5.35
N VAL A 91 -0.02 0.81 -5.37
CA VAL A 91 -1.38 1.29 -5.05
C VAL A 91 -1.45 1.87 -3.64
N LEU A 92 -0.87 1.18 -2.65
CA LEU A 92 -0.86 1.67 -1.27
C LEU A 92 0.02 2.90 -1.09
N HIS A 93 1.14 2.99 -1.82
CA HIS A 93 1.98 4.19 -1.83
C HIS A 93 1.20 5.36 -2.41
N GLU A 94 0.68 5.25 -3.63
CA GLU A 94 -0.04 6.34 -4.31
C GLU A 94 -1.27 6.81 -3.52
N GLY A 95 -2.03 5.87 -2.95
CA GLY A 95 -3.26 6.21 -2.23
C GLY A 95 -3.07 6.71 -0.80
N LEU A 96 -1.90 6.53 -0.17
CA LEU A 96 -1.70 6.79 1.26
C LEU A 96 -0.46 7.65 1.61
N ASP A 97 0.55 7.71 0.74
CA ASP A 97 1.76 8.48 1.01
C ASP A 97 1.44 9.98 1.10
N GLY A 98 1.94 10.64 2.14
CA GLY A 98 1.69 12.05 2.42
C GLY A 98 0.38 12.36 3.16
N LEU A 99 -0.49 11.37 3.38
CA LEU A 99 -1.68 11.54 4.21
C LEU A 99 -1.34 11.67 5.70
N SER A 100 -2.25 12.26 6.47
CA SER A 100 -2.14 12.30 7.93
C SER A 100 -2.33 10.91 8.56
N ALA A 101 -1.85 10.77 9.80
CA ALA A 101 -2.06 9.55 10.57
C ALA A 101 -3.56 9.20 10.71
N ALA A 102 -4.41 10.21 10.92
CA ALA A 102 -5.85 10.03 11.07
C ALA A 102 -6.50 9.50 9.77
N GLU A 103 -6.14 10.05 8.62
CA GLU A 103 -6.67 9.63 7.32
C GLU A 103 -6.28 8.18 7.01
N ILE A 104 -5.02 7.80 7.23
CA ILE A 104 -4.57 6.42 7.00
C ILE A 104 -5.28 5.43 7.94
N LEU A 105 -5.48 5.81 9.21
CA LEU A 105 -6.17 4.94 10.17
C LEU A 105 -7.66 4.78 9.87
N ALA A 106 -8.28 5.77 9.22
CA ALA A 106 -9.68 5.72 8.81
C ALA A 106 -9.94 4.79 7.62
N VAL A 107 -8.92 4.47 6.81
CA VAL A 107 -9.06 3.57 5.65
C VAL A 107 -9.61 2.20 6.10
N PRO A 108 -10.72 1.71 5.53
CA PRO A 108 -11.27 0.40 5.85
C PRO A 108 -10.29 -0.75 5.57
N ASP A 109 -10.25 -1.75 6.44
CA ASP A 109 -9.34 -2.89 6.30
C ASP A 109 -9.66 -3.78 5.08
N ASP A 110 -10.90 -3.73 4.60
CA ASP A 110 -11.41 -4.42 3.40
C ASP A 110 -11.19 -3.62 2.11
N MET A 111 -10.56 -2.44 2.16
CA MET A 111 -10.24 -1.63 0.97
C MET A 111 -9.60 -2.44 -0.18
N PRO A 112 -8.65 -3.37 0.06
CA PRO A 112 -8.08 -4.18 -1.03
C PRO A 112 -9.12 -4.98 -1.85
N GLU A 113 -10.26 -5.32 -1.26
CA GLU A 113 -11.36 -6.00 -1.95
C GLU A 113 -12.11 -5.07 -2.92
N LEU A 114 -12.07 -3.76 -2.65
CA LEU A 114 -12.66 -2.72 -3.49
C LEU A 114 -11.97 -2.56 -4.84
N LEU A 115 -10.75 -3.07 -5.03
CA LEU A 115 -10.05 -3.01 -6.32
C LEU A 115 -10.62 -3.99 -7.37
N GLY A 116 -11.50 -4.91 -6.96
CA GLY A 116 -12.10 -5.87 -7.89
C GLY A 116 -11.10 -6.86 -8.51
N LEU A 117 -9.96 -7.09 -7.84
CA LEU A 117 -8.89 -7.97 -8.30
C LEU A 117 -9.08 -9.45 -7.91
N THR A 118 -10.09 -9.77 -7.09
CA THR A 118 -10.30 -11.10 -6.50
C THR A 118 -10.56 -12.21 -7.52
N ARG A 119 -10.95 -11.86 -8.75
CA ARG A 119 -11.12 -12.82 -9.86
C ARG A 119 -9.85 -13.03 -10.69
N ALA A 120 -8.98 -12.02 -10.73
CA ALA A 120 -7.74 -12.02 -11.52
C ALA A 120 -6.51 -12.43 -10.69
N ILE A 121 -6.59 -12.32 -9.36
CA ILE A 121 -5.51 -12.59 -8.42
C ILE A 121 -5.98 -13.58 -7.36
N THR A 122 -5.13 -14.56 -7.05
CA THR A 122 -5.47 -15.60 -6.07
C THR A 122 -5.71 -15.01 -4.68
N PRO A 123 -6.61 -15.60 -3.87
CA PRO A 123 -6.86 -15.14 -2.51
C PRO A 123 -5.60 -15.06 -1.64
N LEU A 124 -4.63 -15.96 -1.87
CA LEU A 124 -3.35 -15.96 -1.15
C LEU A 124 -2.52 -14.71 -1.45
N ARG A 125 -2.51 -14.22 -2.68
CA ARG A 125 -1.82 -12.97 -3.03
C ARG A 125 -2.58 -11.75 -2.50
N MET A 126 -3.91 -11.76 -2.55
CA MET A 126 -4.74 -10.68 -1.98
C MET A 126 -4.50 -10.48 -0.48
N ARG A 127 -4.29 -11.57 0.28
CA ARG A 127 -3.90 -11.48 1.70
C ARG A 127 -2.62 -10.69 1.93
N GLY A 128 -1.69 -10.72 0.98
CA GLY A 128 -0.49 -9.90 1.01
C GLY A 128 -0.82 -8.40 1.07
N MET A 129 -1.71 -7.93 0.20
CA MET A 129 -2.13 -6.52 0.19
C MET A 129 -2.85 -6.12 1.48
N THR A 130 -3.78 -6.94 1.98
CA THR A 130 -4.45 -6.71 3.26
C THR A 130 -3.45 -6.63 4.42
N ALA A 131 -2.44 -7.51 4.42
CA ALA A 131 -1.40 -7.49 5.44
C ALA A 131 -0.50 -6.25 5.35
N MET A 132 -0.20 -5.75 4.15
CA MET A 132 0.53 -4.50 3.95
C MET A 132 -0.25 -3.33 4.58
N LEU A 133 -1.53 -3.16 4.22
CA LEU A 133 -2.39 -2.10 4.77
C LEU A 133 -2.46 -2.17 6.31
N GLY A 134 -2.76 -3.37 6.86
CA GLY A 134 -2.82 -3.57 8.30
C GLY A 134 -1.50 -3.26 9.00
N ARG A 135 -0.35 -3.52 8.36
CA ARG A 135 0.97 -3.20 8.91
C ARG A 135 1.26 -1.70 8.89
N ILE A 136 0.91 -1.00 7.80
CA ILE A 136 0.98 0.46 7.73
C ILE A 136 0.17 1.07 8.88
N LYS A 137 -1.11 0.70 9.01
CA LYS A 137 -2.01 1.21 10.07
C LYS A 137 -1.45 0.95 11.48
N ARG A 138 -0.92 -0.26 11.74
CA ARG A 138 -0.28 -0.57 13.04
C ARG A 138 0.92 0.31 13.34
N LYS A 139 1.78 0.56 12.35
CA LYS A 139 2.96 1.43 12.52
C LYS A 139 2.53 2.88 12.76
N VAL A 140 1.57 3.38 11.99
CA VAL A 140 1.01 4.73 12.18
C VAL A 140 0.46 4.89 13.60
N ALA A 141 -0.39 3.96 14.05
CA ALA A 141 -0.95 3.99 15.41
C ALA A 141 0.11 3.87 16.53
N ALA A 142 1.25 3.23 16.26
CA ALA A 142 2.35 3.16 17.22
C ALA A 142 3.10 4.49 17.29
N THR A 143 3.39 5.13 16.16
CA THR A 143 4.12 6.41 16.08
C THR A 143 3.30 7.57 16.63
N SER A 144 2.00 7.66 16.31
CA SER A 144 1.13 8.74 16.82
C SER A 144 1.00 8.73 18.35
N ARG A 145 1.07 7.56 18.98
CA ARG A 145 1.07 7.42 20.45
C ARG A 145 2.36 7.86 21.13
N LEU A 146 3.47 7.91 20.39
CA LEU A 146 4.76 8.41 20.90
C LEU A 146 4.89 9.93 20.81
N GLN A 147 4.01 10.58 20.04
CA GLN A 147 4.01 12.03 19.81
C GLN A 147 2.93 12.77 20.61
N SER A 148 2.05 12.04 21.32
CA SER A 148 1.02 12.56 22.24
C SER A 148 1.52 12.58 23.68
#